data_AF-A0AAI9ZA47-F1
#
_entry.id   AF-A0AAI9ZA47-F1
#
_cell.length_a   1.000
_cell.length_b   1.000
_cell.length_c   1.000
_cell.angle_alpha   90.00
_cell.angle_beta   90.00
_cell.angle_gamma   90.00
#
_symmetry.space_group_name_H-M   'P 1'
#
loop_
_entity.id
_entity.type
_entity.pdbx_description
1 polymer ?
#
loop_
_entity_poly.entity_id
_entity_poly.type
_entity_poly.pdbx_seq_one_letter_code
_entity_poly.pdbx_strand_id
1 'polypeptide(L)'
;MRLFQLQRPLMAAAAGLLRTTAPIQSTASTAAQLLRADAANALVAGRRYASVKSQGAYKLAPKRTIPKKLGAKRTGDQYVIPGNIIYKQRGSLWWPGENCIMGRDHTIHAMATGYVKYYRDPARHPDRKYIGVVFNKDDVLPYPTHAERKRKLNMSAHTIAKPVETPAISASGIPTQVVRPAPRTAKGAPTQPARILKLRDDYSYREDNWRIGRLVKMNIGGMSRKAKLRQKRYAKERNLSGQRAAQAKFAEMEVDEWTIAASKRLSEQKNAAVLAKQKKQKQKAQRVAAKAAKSQKKR
;
A
#
# COMPACT_ATOMS: atom_id res chain seq x y z
N MET A 1 -24.60 -25.02 -0.83
CA MET A 1 -24.73 -26.21 0.05
C MET A 1 -25.70 -27.18 -0.61
N ARG A 2 -25.18 -28.30 -1.13
CA ARG A 2 -25.80 -29.55 -1.65
C ARG A 2 -24.81 -30.12 -2.67
N LEU A 3 -23.70 -30.71 -2.21
CA LEU A 3 -23.49 -32.15 -1.94
C LEU A 3 -23.74 -33.04 -3.17
N PHE A 4 -22.62 -33.49 -3.75
CA PHE A 4 -22.32 -34.74 -4.44
C PHE A 4 -23.49 -35.59 -4.97
N GLN A 5 -23.52 -35.75 -6.29
CA GLN A 5 -23.97 -37.00 -6.91
C GLN A 5 -22.80 -37.58 -7.73
N LEU A 6 -22.25 -38.68 -7.20
CA LEU A 6 -21.43 -39.64 -7.92
C LEU A 6 -22.37 -40.50 -8.77
N GLN A 7 -22.10 -40.60 -10.07
CA GLN A 7 -22.46 -41.79 -10.85
C GLN A 7 -21.48 -41.93 -12.02
N ARG A 8 -20.73 -43.04 -12.01
CA ARG A 8 -20.01 -43.58 -13.18
C ARG A 8 -20.95 -44.54 -13.90
N PRO A 9 -20.81 -44.67 -15.23
CA PRO A 9 -20.91 -45.99 -15.83
C PRO A 9 -19.61 -46.32 -16.57
N LEU A 10 -18.93 -47.36 -16.07
CA LEU A 10 -18.23 -48.32 -16.91
C LEU A 10 -19.28 -49.05 -17.77
N MET A 11 -18.81 -49.58 -18.90
CA MET A 11 -19.51 -50.42 -19.89
C MET A 11 -19.95 -49.70 -21.16
N ALA A 12 -19.05 -49.66 -22.14
CA ALA A 12 -19.41 -49.69 -23.55
C ALA A 12 -18.30 -50.35 -24.38
N ALA A 13 -18.72 -51.32 -25.20
CA ALA A 13 -18.05 -51.89 -26.36
C ALA A 13 -16.91 -52.90 -26.12
N ALA A 14 -17.29 -54.09 -25.62
CA ALA A 14 -16.83 -55.33 -26.22
C ALA A 14 -17.70 -55.62 -27.45
N ALA A 15 -17.15 -55.43 -28.66
CA ALA A 15 -17.72 -55.92 -29.92
C ALA A 15 -16.65 -55.75 -31.02
N GLY A 16 -16.00 -56.84 -31.40
CA GLY A 16 -14.97 -56.81 -32.45
C GLY A 16 -14.16 -58.10 -32.58
N LEU A 17 -14.75 -59.24 -32.27
CA LEU A 17 -14.23 -60.54 -32.66
C LEU A 17 -15.34 -61.23 -33.46
N LEU A 18 -14.95 -61.90 -34.54
CA LEU A 18 -15.76 -62.64 -35.52
C LEU A 18 -16.06 -61.89 -36.83
N ARG A 19 -15.12 -62.00 -37.77
CA ARG A 19 -15.37 -62.38 -39.17
C ARG A 19 -14.03 -62.56 -39.88
N THR A 20 -13.67 -63.80 -40.20
CA THR A 20 -13.71 -64.32 -41.58
C THR A 20 -13.39 -65.81 -41.57
N THR A 21 -14.27 -66.53 -42.25
CA THR A 21 -14.26 -67.93 -42.62
C THR A 21 -13.09 -68.27 -43.54
N ALA A 22 -12.29 -69.28 -43.22
CA ALA A 22 -11.48 -70.02 -44.17
C ALA A 22 -11.46 -71.51 -43.77
N PRO A 23 -11.70 -72.45 -44.69
CA PRO A 23 -11.82 -73.86 -44.37
C PRO A 23 -10.46 -74.56 -44.22
N ILE A 24 -10.52 -75.62 -43.43
CA ILE A 24 -9.48 -76.53 -42.97
C ILE A 24 -8.81 -77.25 -44.15
N GLN A 25 -7.47 -77.33 -44.13
CA GLN A 25 -6.76 -78.47 -44.70
C GLN A 25 -5.78 -79.04 -43.67
N SER A 26 -5.92 -80.35 -43.50
CA SER A 26 -5.20 -81.22 -42.59
C SER A 26 -3.85 -81.64 -43.16
N THR A 27 -2.76 -81.38 -42.45
CA THR A 27 -1.60 -82.28 -42.44
C THR A 27 -0.93 -82.21 -41.07
N ALA A 28 -0.68 -83.38 -40.52
CA ALA A 28 -0.14 -83.63 -39.19
C ALA A 28 1.21 -82.95 -38.92
N SER A 29 1.58 -82.92 -37.63
CA SER A 29 2.95 -82.79 -37.11
C SER A 29 3.48 -81.43 -36.63
N THR A 30 2.72 -80.63 -35.87
CA THR A 30 3.40 -79.56 -35.09
C THR A 30 2.66 -79.09 -33.82
N ALA A 31 1.80 -79.92 -33.22
CA ALA A 31 1.09 -79.54 -31.99
C ALA A 31 1.98 -79.58 -30.71
N ALA A 32 3.23 -80.04 -30.80
CA ALA A 32 4.13 -80.19 -29.66
C ALA A 32 5.29 -79.18 -29.61
N GLN A 33 5.38 -78.22 -30.55
CA GLN A 33 6.47 -77.22 -30.59
C GLN A 33 6.04 -75.78 -30.28
N LEU A 34 4.74 -75.47 -30.25
CA LEU A 34 4.25 -74.10 -29.97
C LEU A 34 4.06 -73.79 -28.48
N LEU A 35 4.15 -74.77 -27.58
CA LEU A 35 4.00 -74.57 -26.12
C LEU A 35 5.31 -74.32 -25.36
N ARG A 36 6.47 -74.27 -26.04
CA ARG A 36 7.78 -73.99 -25.41
C ARG A 36 8.44 -72.66 -25.78
N ALA A 37 7.91 -71.92 -26.76
CA ALA A 37 8.54 -70.69 -27.22
C ALA A 37 8.06 -69.41 -26.51
N ASP A 38 6.91 -69.44 -25.83
CA ASP A 38 6.34 -68.23 -25.20
C ASP A 38 6.82 -67.97 -23.75
N ALA A 39 7.43 -68.95 -23.09
CA ALA A 39 7.91 -68.79 -21.71
C ALA A 39 9.28 -68.07 -21.62
N ALA A 40 10.08 -68.07 -22.69
CA ALA A 40 11.42 -67.49 -22.68
C ALA A 40 11.45 -65.97 -22.95
N ASN A 41 10.43 -65.42 -23.62
CA ASN A 41 10.38 -64.00 -23.98
C ASN A 41 9.77 -63.10 -22.89
N ALA A 42 9.13 -63.68 -21.86
CA ALA A 42 8.59 -62.92 -20.73
C ALA A 42 9.67 -62.33 -19.81
N LEU A 43 10.89 -62.88 -19.82
CA LEU A 43 11.99 -62.46 -18.94
C LEU A 43 12.90 -61.38 -19.55
N VAL A 44 12.73 -61.02 -20.83
CA VAL A 44 13.57 -60.01 -21.53
C VAL A 44 12.90 -58.63 -21.59
N ALA A 45 11.67 -58.48 -21.09
CA ALA A 45 11.01 -57.19 -20.98
C ALA A 45 11.41 -56.45 -19.67
N GLY A 46 12.70 -56.15 -19.53
CA GLY A 46 13.19 -55.26 -18.49
C GLY A 46 12.47 -53.91 -18.58
N ARG A 47 11.63 -53.61 -17.57
CA ARG A 47 10.86 -52.36 -17.47
C ARG A 47 11.83 -51.18 -17.35
N ARG A 48 12.10 -50.48 -18.45
CA ARG A 48 12.99 -49.31 -18.46
C ARG A 48 12.34 -48.19 -17.65
N TYR A 49 12.92 -47.85 -16.49
CA TYR A 49 12.49 -46.70 -15.65
C TYR A 49 13.18 -45.38 -16.02
N ALA A 50 13.75 -45.27 -17.21
CA ALA A 50 14.36 -44.02 -17.68
C ALA A 50 13.31 -43.18 -18.42
N SER A 51 12.60 -42.31 -17.69
CA SER A 51 11.88 -41.20 -18.32
C SER A 51 12.91 -40.14 -18.71
N VAL A 52 13.23 -40.06 -20.00
CA VAL A 52 14.15 -39.05 -20.51
C VAL A 52 13.43 -37.70 -20.41
N LYS A 53 13.86 -36.84 -19.48
CA LYS A 53 13.40 -35.44 -19.33
C LYS A 53 13.70 -34.53 -20.54
N SER A 54 14.16 -35.09 -21.67
CA SER A 54 14.53 -34.37 -22.88
C SER A 54 13.54 -34.50 -24.04
N GLN A 55 12.49 -35.33 -23.90
CA GLN A 55 11.41 -35.33 -24.88
C GLN A 55 10.59 -34.05 -24.63
N GLY A 56 10.73 -33.07 -25.51
CA GLY A 56 9.81 -31.94 -25.59
C GLY A 56 8.35 -32.41 -25.73
N ALA A 57 7.41 -31.48 -25.69
CA ALA A 57 6.00 -31.83 -25.88
C ALA A 57 5.80 -32.61 -27.20
N TYR A 58 5.04 -33.71 -27.15
CA TYR A 58 4.66 -34.54 -28.30
C TYR A 58 4.11 -33.73 -29.49
N LYS A 59 3.49 -32.57 -29.21
CA LYS A 59 3.07 -31.57 -30.19
C LYS A 59 3.54 -30.19 -29.76
N LEU A 60 4.39 -29.54 -30.55
CA LEU A 60 4.82 -28.17 -30.31
C LEU A 60 3.62 -27.22 -30.48
N ALA A 61 3.21 -26.57 -29.40
CA ALA A 61 2.20 -25.50 -29.47
C ALA A 61 2.75 -24.32 -30.27
N PRO A 62 1.92 -23.62 -31.07
CA PRO A 62 2.34 -22.44 -31.80
C PRO A 62 2.69 -21.32 -30.81
N LYS A 63 3.99 -21.11 -30.57
CA LYS A 63 4.50 -20.04 -29.70
C LYS A 63 4.54 -18.72 -30.48
N ARG A 64 3.45 -17.96 -30.45
CA ARG A 64 3.41 -16.60 -31.02
C ARG A 64 3.04 -15.58 -29.95
N THR A 65 3.89 -14.56 -29.78
CA THR A 65 3.60 -13.42 -28.89
C THR A 65 3.34 -12.16 -29.70
N ILE A 66 2.55 -11.23 -29.15
CA ILE A 66 2.31 -9.91 -29.76
C ILE A 66 3.58 -9.06 -29.65
N PRO A 67 4.00 -8.36 -30.73
CA PRO A 67 5.19 -7.51 -30.71
C PRO A 67 5.07 -6.42 -29.65
N LYS A 68 6.06 -6.36 -28.75
CA LYS A 68 6.06 -5.40 -27.62
C LYS A 68 6.54 -4.00 -27.99
N LYS A 69 7.06 -3.82 -29.22
CA LYS A 69 7.51 -2.54 -29.79
C LYS A 69 8.47 -1.79 -28.86
N LEU A 70 9.43 -2.51 -28.26
CA LEU A 70 10.50 -1.93 -27.42
C LEU A 70 11.49 -1.12 -28.28
N GLY A 71 12.49 -0.51 -27.65
CA GLY A 71 13.55 0.27 -28.31
C GLY A 71 13.28 1.77 -28.36
N ALA A 72 14.14 2.47 -29.10
CA ALA A 72 14.07 3.92 -29.30
C ALA A 72 12.79 4.31 -30.05
N LYS A 73 12.23 5.45 -29.67
CA LYS A 73 11.10 6.13 -30.30
C LYS A 73 11.46 7.53 -30.76
N ARG A 74 12.50 8.10 -30.17
CA ARG A 74 13.14 9.35 -30.60
C ARG A 74 14.65 9.16 -30.70
N THR A 75 15.21 9.61 -31.80
CA THR A 75 16.67 9.56 -32.06
C THR A 75 17.35 10.79 -31.48
N GLY A 76 18.70 10.82 -31.53
CA GLY A 76 19.46 12.03 -31.18
C GLY A 76 19.02 13.23 -32.02
N ASP A 77 19.05 14.41 -31.41
CA ASP A 77 18.72 15.72 -32.00
C ASP A 77 17.29 15.87 -32.52
N GLN A 78 16.41 14.94 -32.17
CA GLN A 78 15.00 15.02 -32.52
C GLN A 78 14.23 15.88 -31.52
N TYR A 79 13.36 16.75 -32.04
CA TYR A 79 12.49 17.61 -31.24
C TYR A 79 11.43 16.80 -30.48
N VAL A 80 11.24 17.13 -29.21
CA VAL A 80 10.28 16.50 -28.30
C VAL A 80 9.56 17.53 -27.43
N ILE A 81 8.36 17.17 -27.01
CA ILE A 81 7.46 17.92 -26.12
C ILE A 81 7.28 17.08 -24.83
N PRO A 82 6.97 17.70 -23.68
CA PRO A 82 6.70 16.98 -22.44
C PRO A 82 5.72 15.81 -22.63
N GLY A 83 6.05 14.65 -22.09
CA GLY A 83 5.25 13.42 -22.18
C GLY A 83 5.63 12.49 -23.32
N ASN A 84 6.33 12.98 -24.36
CA ASN A 84 6.79 12.13 -25.47
C ASN A 84 7.68 10.98 -24.97
N ILE A 85 7.40 9.76 -25.44
CA ILE A 85 8.23 8.59 -25.18
C ILE A 85 9.52 8.70 -26.00
N ILE A 86 10.66 8.57 -25.35
CA ILE A 86 11.98 8.57 -26.00
C ILE A 86 12.47 7.14 -26.21
N TYR A 87 12.35 6.27 -25.19
CA TYR A 87 12.83 4.89 -25.25
C TYR A 87 11.97 3.96 -24.40
N LYS A 88 11.53 2.83 -24.99
CA LYS A 88 10.81 1.76 -24.28
C LYS A 88 11.74 0.58 -24.03
N GLN A 89 11.84 0.12 -22.78
CA GLN A 89 12.82 -0.89 -22.39
C GLN A 89 12.29 -1.88 -21.36
N ARG A 90 13.09 -2.92 -21.09
CA ARG A 90 12.93 -3.83 -19.95
C ARG A 90 14.15 -3.64 -19.06
N GLY A 91 13.91 -3.25 -17.80
CA GLY A 91 14.97 -2.72 -16.95
C GLY A 91 15.53 -1.38 -17.48
N SER A 92 16.62 -0.92 -16.88
CA SER A 92 17.25 0.37 -17.18
C SER A 92 18.51 0.22 -18.04
N LEU A 93 18.33 -0.07 -19.33
CA LEU A 93 19.43 -0.05 -20.32
C LEU A 93 19.96 1.37 -20.51
N TRP A 94 19.03 2.31 -20.59
CA TRP A 94 19.26 3.74 -20.52
C TRP A 94 18.65 4.29 -19.24
N TRP A 95 19.34 5.26 -18.65
CA TRP A 95 18.91 5.97 -17.45
C TRP A 95 18.36 7.36 -17.80
N PRO A 96 17.39 7.88 -17.03
CA PRO A 96 16.92 9.25 -17.22
C PRO A 96 18.04 10.24 -16.87
N GLY A 97 18.41 11.07 -17.84
CA GLY A 97 19.36 12.17 -17.72
C GLY A 97 18.65 13.52 -17.55
N GLU A 98 19.24 14.56 -18.10
CA GLU A 98 18.73 15.94 -18.02
C GLU A 98 17.31 16.06 -18.62
N ASN A 99 16.39 16.76 -17.94
CA ASN A 99 15.00 16.99 -18.40
C ASN A 99 14.22 15.73 -18.86
N CYS A 100 14.54 14.56 -18.31
CA CYS A 100 13.87 13.30 -18.58
C CYS A 100 13.29 12.69 -17.30
N ILE A 101 12.21 11.92 -17.43
CA ILE A 101 11.67 11.08 -16.36
C ILE A 101 11.59 9.62 -16.79
N MET A 102 11.53 8.73 -15.80
CA MET A 102 11.36 7.30 -16.01
C MET A 102 10.00 6.86 -15.45
N GLY A 103 9.20 6.19 -16.27
CA GLY A 103 7.93 5.61 -15.88
C GLY A 103 8.08 4.32 -15.06
N ARG A 104 6.95 3.78 -14.59
CA ARG A 104 6.90 2.53 -13.81
C ARG A 104 7.51 1.34 -14.55
N ASP A 105 7.37 1.28 -15.87
CA ASP A 105 7.90 0.21 -16.72
C ASP A 105 9.30 0.53 -17.27
N HIS A 106 10.00 1.49 -16.67
CA HIS A 106 11.31 2.00 -17.08
C HIS A 106 11.34 2.71 -18.44
N THR A 107 10.18 3.04 -19.01
CA THR A 107 10.09 3.87 -20.21
C THR A 107 10.57 5.29 -19.90
N ILE A 108 11.40 5.86 -20.77
CA ILE A 108 11.92 7.22 -20.61
C ILE A 108 11.04 8.21 -21.38
N HIS A 109 10.63 9.28 -20.71
CA HIS A 109 9.81 10.36 -21.26
C HIS A 109 10.52 11.71 -21.15
N ALA A 110 10.23 12.61 -22.08
CA ALA A 110 10.66 14.01 -22.01
C ALA A 110 9.85 14.77 -20.95
N MET A 111 10.51 15.57 -20.10
CA MET A 111 9.86 16.48 -19.14
C MET A 111 9.70 17.89 -19.71
N ALA A 112 10.57 18.29 -20.64
CA ALA A 112 10.60 19.62 -21.23
C ALA A 112 10.58 19.58 -22.76
N THR A 113 10.20 20.69 -23.38
CA THR A 113 10.32 20.89 -24.83
C THR A 113 11.78 21.11 -25.21
N GLY A 114 12.30 20.35 -26.17
CA GLY A 114 13.71 20.42 -26.53
C GLY A 114 14.13 19.32 -27.50
N TYR A 115 15.42 18.98 -27.49
CA TYR A 115 16.03 17.99 -28.38
C TYR A 115 16.66 16.85 -27.58
N VAL A 116 16.47 15.61 -28.04
CA VAL A 116 16.96 14.41 -27.34
C VAL A 116 18.47 14.26 -27.54
N LYS A 117 19.21 13.97 -26.47
CA LYS A 117 20.65 13.65 -26.51
C LYS A 117 20.92 12.35 -25.76
N TYR A 118 21.67 11.46 -26.39
CA TYR A 118 22.18 10.23 -25.77
C TYR A 118 23.63 10.47 -25.35
N TYR A 119 23.95 10.24 -24.08
CA TYR A 119 25.29 10.56 -23.55
C TYR A 119 25.71 9.61 -22.43
N ARG A 120 26.97 9.68 -22.03
CA ARG A 120 27.53 9.01 -20.85
C ARG A 120 28.04 10.08 -19.90
N ASP A 121 27.86 9.84 -18.61
CA ASP A 121 28.25 10.79 -17.57
C ASP A 121 29.09 10.06 -16.52
N PRO A 122 30.42 9.99 -16.72
CA PRO A 122 31.30 9.28 -15.79
C PRO A 122 31.39 9.96 -14.44
N ALA A 123 31.19 11.28 -14.37
CA ALA A 123 31.19 12.04 -13.12
C ALA A 123 29.99 11.65 -12.23
N ARG A 124 28.84 11.33 -12.83
CA ARG A 124 27.67 10.85 -12.11
C ARG A 124 27.71 9.34 -11.83
N HIS A 125 28.02 8.53 -12.85
CA HIS A 125 28.21 7.10 -12.68
C HIS A 125 29.03 6.52 -13.85
N PRO A 126 30.13 5.77 -13.57
CA PRO A 126 31.10 5.37 -14.58
C PRO A 126 30.49 4.55 -15.74
N ASP A 127 29.65 3.55 -15.44
CA ASP A 127 29.20 2.61 -16.48
C ASP A 127 27.86 2.97 -17.15
N ARG A 128 27.08 3.89 -16.57
CA ARG A 128 25.70 4.13 -16.99
C ARG A 128 25.63 5.00 -18.24
N LYS A 129 24.58 4.77 -19.02
CA LYS A 129 24.24 5.52 -20.22
C LYS A 129 22.95 6.28 -19.97
N TYR A 130 22.90 7.53 -20.39
CA TYR A 130 21.81 8.46 -20.09
C TYR A 130 21.14 8.98 -21.35
N ILE A 131 19.87 9.32 -21.21
CA ILE A 131 19.08 10.03 -22.22
C ILE A 131 18.61 11.33 -21.58
N GLY A 132 18.98 12.46 -22.17
CA GLY A 132 18.55 13.78 -21.75
C GLY A 132 17.81 14.54 -22.84
N VAL A 133 17.18 15.64 -22.47
CA VAL A 133 16.60 16.62 -23.38
C VAL A 133 17.23 17.97 -23.11
N VAL A 134 17.79 18.58 -24.16
CA VAL A 134 18.39 19.92 -24.11
C VAL A 134 17.46 20.96 -24.71
N PHE A 135 17.57 22.21 -24.26
CA PHE A 135 16.68 23.28 -24.71
C PHE A 135 17.04 23.80 -26.10
N ASN A 136 18.33 23.96 -26.36
CA ASN A 136 18.87 24.34 -27.66
C ASN A 136 19.46 23.10 -28.33
N LYS A 137 19.35 22.98 -29.65
CA LYS A 137 19.81 21.80 -30.38
C LYS A 137 21.33 21.61 -30.29
N ASP A 138 22.06 22.72 -30.22
CA ASP A 138 23.53 22.76 -30.24
C ASP A 138 24.16 22.43 -28.87
N ASP A 139 23.35 22.40 -27.80
CA ASP A 139 23.83 22.04 -26.48
C ASP A 139 24.30 20.58 -26.44
N VAL A 140 25.43 20.34 -25.78
CA VAL A 140 26.01 19.00 -25.59
C VAL A 140 25.90 18.59 -24.13
N LEU A 141 25.48 17.33 -23.90
CA LEU A 141 25.46 16.69 -22.58
C LEU A 141 26.66 15.73 -22.46
N PRO A 142 27.22 15.54 -21.26
CA PRO A 142 26.81 16.09 -19.96
C PRO A 142 27.23 17.57 -19.78
N TYR A 143 26.43 18.34 -19.04
CA TYR A 143 26.83 19.68 -18.63
C TYR A 143 27.93 19.62 -17.54
N PRO A 144 28.84 20.60 -17.48
CA PRO A 144 29.85 20.65 -16.43
C PRO A 144 29.21 20.86 -15.05
N THR A 145 29.73 20.17 -14.03
CA THR A 145 29.16 20.09 -12.68
C THR A 145 28.95 21.46 -12.01
N HIS A 146 29.84 22.42 -12.26
CA HIS A 146 29.83 23.75 -11.64
C HIS A 146 29.22 24.85 -12.52
N ALA A 147 28.73 24.52 -13.71
CA ALA A 147 28.05 25.50 -14.54
C ALA A 147 26.60 25.72 -14.11
N GLU A 148 26.08 26.89 -14.46
CA GLU A 148 24.69 27.25 -14.20
C GLU A 148 23.73 26.30 -14.93
N ARG A 149 22.64 25.93 -14.24
CA ARG A 149 21.62 25.07 -14.83
C ARG A 149 20.78 25.88 -15.83
N LYS A 150 20.86 25.51 -17.10
CA LYS A 150 19.96 26.00 -18.15
C LYS A 150 18.51 25.59 -17.82
N ARG A 151 17.56 26.53 -17.77
CA ARG A 151 16.12 26.28 -17.51
C ARG A 151 15.26 27.22 -18.37
N LYS A 152 14.07 26.77 -18.77
CA LYS A 152 13.05 27.62 -19.42
C LYS A 152 11.96 28.02 -18.42
N LEU A 153 11.47 29.26 -18.55
CA LEU A 153 10.37 29.77 -17.74
C LEU A 153 9.04 29.07 -18.09
N ASN A 154 8.79 28.82 -19.38
CA ASN A 154 7.57 28.16 -19.90
C ASN A 154 6.25 28.76 -19.38
N MET A 155 6.19 30.08 -19.21
CA MET A 155 5.00 30.81 -18.79
C MET A 155 4.75 31.97 -19.75
N SER A 156 3.48 32.22 -20.05
CA SER A 156 3.01 33.40 -20.76
C SER A 156 2.49 34.45 -19.78
N ALA A 157 2.76 35.73 -20.06
CA ALA A 157 2.24 36.82 -19.25
C ALA A 157 0.74 37.00 -19.53
N HIS A 158 -0.08 36.87 -18.49
CA HIS A 158 -1.50 37.20 -18.53
C HIS A 158 -1.80 38.24 -17.46
N THR A 159 -2.61 39.24 -17.81
CA THR A 159 -3.10 40.22 -16.84
C THR A 159 -3.96 39.52 -15.80
N ILE A 160 -3.72 39.78 -14.52
CA ILE A 160 -4.51 39.19 -13.44
C ILE A 160 -5.93 39.75 -13.52
N ALA A 161 -6.90 38.89 -13.80
CA ALA A 161 -8.31 39.27 -13.78
C ALA A 161 -8.73 39.61 -12.35
N LYS A 162 -9.27 40.81 -12.15
CA LYS A 162 -9.92 41.15 -10.87
C LYS A 162 -11.16 40.27 -10.72
N PRO A 163 -11.44 39.73 -9.52
CA PRO A 163 -12.64 38.96 -9.30
C PRO A 163 -13.86 39.85 -9.57
N VAL A 164 -14.81 39.35 -10.37
CA VAL A 164 -16.10 40.02 -10.57
C VAL A 164 -16.85 39.94 -9.24
N GLU A 165 -17.25 41.11 -8.72
CA GLU A 165 -18.07 41.16 -7.52
C GLU A 165 -19.42 40.52 -7.82
N THR A 166 -19.75 39.45 -7.09
CA THR A 166 -21.09 38.86 -7.20
C THR A 166 -22.09 39.85 -6.61
N PRO A 167 -23.12 40.27 -7.37
CA PRO A 167 -24.11 41.19 -6.83
C PRO A 167 -24.79 40.56 -5.61
N ALA A 168 -25.11 41.40 -4.62
CA ALA A 168 -25.81 40.96 -3.40
C ALA A 168 -27.19 40.37 -3.71
N ILE A 169 -27.77 40.76 -4.84
CA ILE A 169 -29.11 40.41 -5.30
C ILE A 169 -28.97 39.77 -6.70
N SER A 170 -29.67 38.67 -6.93
CA SER A 170 -29.75 38.01 -8.22
C SER A 170 -30.56 38.85 -9.21
N ALA A 171 -30.52 38.50 -10.49
CA ALA A 171 -31.38 39.13 -11.51
C ALA A 171 -32.88 39.04 -11.17
N SER A 172 -33.29 38.02 -10.41
CA SER A 172 -34.68 37.83 -9.94
C SER A 172 -35.03 38.63 -8.68
N GLY A 173 -34.14 39.49 -8.17
CA GLY A 173 -34.39 40.26 -6.95
C GLY A 173 -34.17 39.48 -5.65
N ILE A 174 -33.64 38.25 -5.71
CA ILE A 174 -33.46 37.36 -4.56
C ILE A 174 -32.02 37.53 -4.01
N PRO A 175 -31.81 37.62 -2.68
CA PRO A 175 -30.46 37.68 -2.12
C PRO A 175 -29.61 36.48 -2.54
N THR A 176 -28.41 36.73 -3.07
CA THR A 176 -27.49 35.64 -3.46
C THR A 176 -26.96 34.89 -2.25
N GLN A 177 -26.90 35.56 -1.10
CA GLN A 177 -26.44 35.02 0.16
C GLN A 177 -27.25 35.56 1.35
N VAL A 178 -27.70 34.65 2.21
CA VAL A 178 -28.35 34.95 3.49
C VAL A 178 -27.47 34.44 4.63
N VAL A 179 -27.08 35.34 5.53
CA VAL A 179 -26.26 35.01 6.70
C VAL A 179 -27.15 34.87 7.94
N ARG A 180 -27.22 33.67 8.51
CA ARG A 180 -27.86 33.43 9.81
C ARG A 180 -26.80 33.50 10.92
N PRO A 181 -26.90 34.45 11.86
CA PRO A 181 -25.95 34.58 12.96
C PRO A 181 -26.03 33.36 13.88
N ALA A 182 -24.90 33.04 14.52
CA ALA A 182 -24.84 31.95 15.47
C ALA A 182 -25.35 32.37 16.85
N PRO A 183 -25.87 31.44 17.67
CA PRO A 183 -26.20 31.71 19.06
C PRO A 183 -24.95 32.16 19.82
N ARG A 184 -25.10 33.19 20.65
CA ARG A 184 -24.03 33.78 21.46
C ARG A 184 -24.12 33.28 22.90
N THR A 185 -22.98 33.10 23.53
CA THR A 185 -22.87 32.82 24.97
C THR A 185 -23.19 34.07 25.79
N ALA A 186 -23.43 33.92 27.10
CA ALA A 186 -23.66 35.05 28.01
C ALA A 186 -22.52 36.09 28.01
N LYS A 187 -21.30 35.70 27.60
CA LYS A 187 -20.13 36.57 27.43
C LYS A 187 -20.02 37.18 26.02
N GLY A 188 -21.03 37.06 25.18
CA GLY A 188 -21.09 37.62 23.83
C GLY A 188 -20.32 36.86 22.74
N ALA A 189 -19.57 35.80 23.08
CA ALA A 189 -18.82 34.99 22.13
C ALA A 189 -19.74 34.02 21.36
N PRO A 190 -19.57 33.86 20.03
CA PRO A 190 -20.38 32.95 19.24
C PRO A 190 -20.04 31.48 19.56
N THR A 191 -21.06 30.66 19.84
CA THR A 191 -20.89 29.23 20.17
C THR A 191 -20.51 28.41 18.94
N GLN A 192 -20.99 28.84 17.78
CA GLN A 192 -20.74 28.24 16.47
C GLN A 192 -20.44 29.34 15.46
N PRO A 193 -19.83 29.03 14.30
CA PRO A 193 -19.72 30.02 13.22
C PRO A 193 -21.09 30.31 12.60
N ALA A 194 -21.24 31.51 12.03
CA ALA A 194 -22.46 31.91 11.34
C ALA A 194 -22.78 30.98 10.16
N ARG A 195 -24.06 30.66 9.99
CA ARG A 195 -24.56 29.81 8.91
C ARG A 195 -24.80 30.67 7.69
N ILE A 196 -24.10 30.38 6.60
CA ILE A 196 -24.20 31.18 5.38
C ILE A 196 -24.90 30.33 4.33
N LEU A 197 -26.16 30.68 4.08
CA LEU A 197 -27.00 30.08 3.06
C LEU A 197 -26.78 30.82 1.76
N LYS A 198 -26.48 30.09 0.69
CA LYS A 198 -26.35 30.67 -0.65
C LYS A 198 -27.49 30.18 -1.52
N LEU A 199 -27.99 31.08 -2.36
CA LEU A 199 -28.96 30.79 -3.38
C LEU A 199 -28.40 29.76 -4.36
N ARG A 200 -29.22 28.78 -4.73
CA ARG A 200 -28.93 27.75 -5.73
C ARG A 200 -29.70 28.03 -7.01
N ASP A 201 -29.41 27.23 -8.03
CA ASP A 201 -30.02 27.34 -9.35
C ASP A 201 -31.53 27.03 -9.33
N ASP A 202 -31.98 26.18 -8.39
CA ASP A 202 -33.39 25.85 -8.14
C ASP A 202 -34.12 26.86 -7.23
N TYR A 203 -33.52 28.05 -7.02
CA TYR A 203 -33.96 29.07 -6.08
C TYR A 203 -34.03 28.62 -4.61
N SER A 204 -33.47 27.45 -4.28
CA SER A 204 -33.36 26.99 -2.90
C SER A 204 -32.17 27.64 -2.18
N TYR A 205 -32.25 27.72 -0.85
CA TYR A 205 -31.15 28.18 -0.02
C TYR A 205 -30.48 27.01 0.69
N ARG A 206 -29.16 26.88 0.51
CA ARG A 206 -28.37 25.84 1.19
C ARG A 206 -26.97 26.32 1.55
N GLU A 207 -26.43 25.76 2.63
CA GLU A 207 -25.00 25.88 2.94
C GLU A 207 -24.15 25.03 1.99
N ASP A 208 -22.97 25.54 1.64
CA ASP A 208 -21.99 24.76 0.86
C ASP A 208 -21.45 23.58 1.68
N ASN A 209 -21.46 22.35 1.12
CA ASN A 209 -20.96 21.15 1.81
C ASN A 209 -19.49 21.29 2.27
N TRP A 210 -18.64 21.97 1.49
CA TRP A 210 -17.25 22.25 1.88
C TRP A 210 -17.15 23.18 3.10
N ARG A 211 -18.13 24.09 3.27
CA ARG A 211 -18.18 25.02 4.40
C ARG A 211 -18.59 24.26 5.65
N ILE A 212 -19.62 23.43 5.55
CA ILE A 212 -20.04 22.50 6.61
C ILE A 212 -18.85 21.64 7.05
N GLY A 213 -18.11 21.06 6.12
CA GLY A 213 -16.92 20.23 6.39
C GLY A 213 -15.81 21.00 7.12
N ARG A 214 -15.60 22.29 6.83
CA ARG A 214 -14.65 23.15 7.56
C ARG A 214 -15.09 23.52 8.98
N LEU A 215 -16.37 23.42 9.29
CA LEU A 215 -16.85 23.71 10.66
C LEU A 215 -16.39 22.64 11.65
N VAL A 216 -16.21 21.40 11.18
CA VAL A 216 -15.71 20.29 11.97
C VAL A 216 -14.19 20.47 12.16
N LYS A 217 -13.81 21.29 13.14
CA LYS A 217 -12.43 21.32 13.60
C LYS A 217 -12.18 20.04 14.39
N MET A 218 -11.34 19.17 13.84
CA MET A 218 -10.82 18.03 14.59
C MET A 218 -10.05 18.59 15.79
N ASN A 219 -10.48 18.24 17.01
CA ASN A 219 -9.82 18.67 18.22
C ASN A 219 -8.53 17.85 18.43
N ILE A 220 -7.58 17.99 17.49
CA ILE A 220 -6.24 17.37 17.51
C ILE A 220 -5.36 18.07 18.58
N GLY A 221 -5.91 19.07 19.27
CA GLY A 221 -5.32 19.72 20.42
C GLY A 221 -5.53 18.89 21.69
N GLY A 222 -4.51 18.10 22.03
CA GLY A 222 -4.32 17.59 23.39
C GLY A 222 -3.24 18.38 24.12
N MET A 223 -3.15 18.20 25.43
CA MET A 223 -2.00 18.69 26.17
C MET A 223 -0.72 18.05 25.64
N SER A 224 0.31 18.86 25.36
CA SER A 224 1.61 18.34 24.92
C SER A 224 2.16 17.33 25.93
N ARG A 225 2.93 16.34 25.45
CA ARG A 225 3.53 15.32 26.32
C ARG A 225 4.32 15.95 27.48
N LYS A 226 5.04 17.05 27.21
CA LYS A 226 5.78 17.82 28.22
C LYS A 226 4.84 18.44 29.26
N ALA A 227 3.75 19.08 28.83
CA ALA A 227 2.77 19.66 29.75
C ALA A 227 2.07 18.57 30.59
N LYS A 228 1.77 17.41 30.00
CA LYS A 228 1.21 16.25 30.72
C LYS A 228 2.17 15.72 31.79
N LEU A 229 3.47 15.67 31.51
CA LEU A 229 4.48 15.27 32.47
C LEU A 229 4.63 16.28 33.62
N ARG A 230 4.59 17.59 33.32
CA ARG A 230 4.60 18.64 34.35
C ARG A 230 3.38 18.54 35.27
N GLN A 231 2.17 18.38 34.71
CA GLN A 231 0.96 18.20 35.52
C GLN A 231 1.04 16.95 36.42
N LYS A 232 1.56 15.83 35.91
CA LYS A 232 1.78 14.62 36.71
C LYS A 232 2.76 14.87 37.87
N ARG A 233 3.83 15.62 37.63
CA ARG A 233 4.80 15.99 38.67
C ARG A 233 4.14 16.85 39.75
N TYR A 234 3.46 17.93 39.37
CA TYR A 234 2.78 18.81 40.33
C TYR A 234 1.70 18.09 41.14
N ALA A 235 0.94 17.19 40.52
CA ALA A 235 -0.04 16.37 41.25
C ALA A 235 0.64 15.44 42.28
N LYS A 236 1.80 14.85 41.92
CA LYS A 236 2.57 13.99 42.83
C LYS A 236 3.17 14.79 43.99
N GLU A 237 3.75 15.95 43.72
CA GLU A 237 4.32 16.84 44.73
C GLU A 237 3.25 17.29 45.74
N ARG A 238 2.06 17.68 45.26
CA ARG A 238 0.92 18.05 46.11
C ARG A 238 0.43 16.89 46.99
N ASN A 239 0.38 15.67 46.44
CA ASN A 239 -0.01 14.49 47.21
C ASN A 239 1.02 14.17 48.30
N LEU A 240 2.31 14.26 47.98
CA LEU A 240 3.39 14.03 48.95
C LEU A 240 3.41 15.09 50.04
N SER A 241 3.22 16.37 49.69
CA SER A 241 3.14 17.44 50.68
C SER A 241 1.94 17.26 51.60
N GLY A 242 0.78 16.88 51.06
CA GLY A 242 -0.42 16.57 51.85
C GLY A 242 -0.21 15.39 52.80
N GLN A 243 0.46 14.32 52.35
CA GLN A 243 0.81 13.18 53.21
C GLN A 243 1.76 13.58 54.35
N ARG A 244 2.80 14.38 54.05
CA ARG A 244 3.73 14.89 55.07
C ARG A 244 3.02 15.77 56.09
N ALA A 245 2.15 16.67 55.64
CA ALA A 245 1.36 17.52 56.54
C ALA A 245 0.41 16.69 57.41
N ALA A 246 -0.23 15.65 56.86
CA ALA A 246 -1.08 14.75 57.64
C ALA A 246 -0.27 13.92 58.66
N GLN A 247 0.94 13.49 58.30
CA GLN A 247 1.84 12.80 59.23
C GLN A 247 2.33 13.71 60.35
N ALA A 248 2.68 14.97 60.04
CA ALA A 248 3.05 15.96 61.05
C ALA A 248 1.90 16.21 62.03
N LYS A 249 0.68 16.43 61.52
CA LYS A 249 -0.52 16.55 62.36
C LYS A 249 -0.79 15.32 63.21
N PHE A 250 -0.62 14.12 62.64
CA PHE A 250 -0.80 12.88 63.38
C PHE A 250 0.26 12.68 64.48
N ALA A 251 1.49 13.18 64.26
CA ALA A 251 2.57 13.12 65.24
C ALA A 251 2.40 14.16 66.36
N GLU A 252 1.77 15.31 66.08
CA GLU A 252 1.40 16.32 67.07
C GLU A 252 0.17 15.91 67.90
N MET A 253 -0.68 15.02 67.38
CA MET A 253 -1.79 14.45 68.15
C MET A 253 -1.26 13.41 69.13
N GLU A 254 -1.61 13.56 70.40
CA GLU A 254 -1.36 12.55 71.43
C GLU A 254 -2.36 11.38 71.22
N VAL A 255 -1.90 10.31 70.58
CA VAL A 255 -2.72 9.16 70.18
C VAL A 255 -2.20 7.91 70.89
N ASP A 256 -3.11 7.14 71.50
CA ASP A 256 -2.76 5.91 72.22
C ASP A 256 -1.95 4.91 71.35
N GLU A 257 -1.00 4.20 71.96
CA GLU A 257 -0.11 3.26 71.25
C GLU A 257 -0.88 2.18 70.47
N TRP A 258 -2.05 1.77 70.97
CA TRP A 258 -2.92 0.79 70.33
C TRP A 258 -3.49 1.29 69.00
N THR A 259 -3.89 2.56 68.93
CA THR A 259 -4.41 3.20 67.70
C THR A 259 -3.32 3.40 66.66
N ILE A 260 -2.09 3.71 67.09
CA ILE A 260 -0.90 3.76 66.22
C ILE A 260 -0.62 2.38 65.61
N ALA A 261 -0.63 1.33 66.43
CA ALA A 261 -0.40 -0.05 65.99
C ALA A 261 -1.49 -0.55 65.03
N ALA A 262 -2.77 -0.23 65.30
CA ALA A 262 -3.89 -0.55 64.44
C ALA A 262 -3.79 0.17 63.07
N SER A 263 -3.43 1.45 63.08
CA SER A 263 -3.20 2.25 61.86
C SER A 263 -2.06 1.69 61.01
N LYS A 264 -0.96 1.27 61.64
CA LYS A 264 0.19 0.64 60.97
C LYS A 264 -0.19 -0.68 60.29
N ARG A 265 -0.91 -1.56 60.99
CA ARG A 265 -1.44 -2.82 60.42
C ARG A 265 -2.37 -2.55 59.23
N LEU A 266 -3.24 -1.57 59.33
CA LEU A 266 -4.15 -1.18 58.24
C LEU A 266 -3.39 -0.62 57.02
N SER A 267 -2.32 0.15 57.24
CA SER A 267 -1.42 0.65 56.20
C SER A 267 -0.69 -0.50 55.49
N GLU A 268 -0.16 -1.46 56.24
CA GLU A 268 0.50 -2.66 55.72
C GLU A 268 -0.45 -3.52 54.87
N GLN A 269 -1.69 -3.72 55.32
CA GLN A 269 -2.72 -4.42 54.55
C GLN A 269 -3.05 -3.68 53.24
N LYS A 270 -3.20 -2.35 53.29
CA LYS A 270 -3.43 -1.52 52.09
C LYS A 270 -2.25 -1.61 51.12
N ASN A 271 -1.02 -1.54 51.62
CA ASN A 271 0.19 -1.65 50.80
C ASN A 271 0.32 -3.03 50.16
N ALA A 272 0.02 -4.11 50.90
CA ALA A 272 -0.02 -5.47 50.38
C ALA A 272 -1.07 -5.63 49.28
N ALA A 273 -2.27 -5.06 49.46
CA ALA A 273 -3.33 -5.07 48.45
C ALA A 273 -2.92 -4.31 47.17
N VAL A 274 -2.25 -3.16 47.30
CA VAL A 274 -1.72 -2.38 46.17
C VAL A 274 -0.65 -3.17 45.41
N LEU A 275 0.29 -3.79 46.12
CA LEU A 275 1.33 -4.65 45.52
C LEU A 275 0.73 -5.84 44.77
N ALA A 276 -0.26 -6.51 45.36
CA ALA A 276 -0.99 -7.60 44.72
C ALA A 276 -1.69 -7.13 43.42
N LYS A 277 -2.30 -5.94 43.44
CA LYS A 277 -2.94 -5.34 42.26
C LYS A 277 -1.92 -4.99 41.17
N GLN A 278 -0.77 -4.41 41.52
CA GLN A 278 0.30 -4.10 40.57
C GLN A 278 0.89 -5.38 39.94
N LYS A 279 1.09 -6.44 40.73
CA LYS A 279 1.54 -7.75 40.24
C LYS A 279 0.56 -8.33 39.22
N LYS A 280 -0.74 -8.31 39.52
CA LYS A 280 -1.80 -8.73 38.58
C LYS A 280 -1.80 -7.91 37.29
N GLN A 281 -1.62 -6.59 37.37
CA GLN A 281 -1.55 -5.73 36.19
C GLN A 281 -0.32 -6.02 35.31
N LYS A 282 0.86 -6.21 35.93
CA LYS A 282 2.10 -6.56 35.22
C LYS A 282 1.96 -7.89 34.49
N GLN A 283 1.40 -8.91 35.16
CA GLN A 283 1.11 -10.21 34.55
C GLN A 283 0.12 -10.09 33.38
N LYS A 284 -0.94 -9.28 33.52
CA LYS A 284 -1.90 -9.03 32.42
C LYS A 284 -1.23 -8.36 31.23
N ALA A 285 -0.38 -7.35 31.46
CA ALA A 285 0.36 -6.66 30.40
C ALA A 285 1.32 -7.61 29.66
N GLN A 286 2.04 -8.47 30.39
CA GLN A 286 2.90 -9.51 29.80
C GLN A 286 2.12 -10.50 28.94
N ARG A 287 0.95 -10.97 29.40
CA ARG A 287 0.07 -11.86 28.62
C ARG A 287 -0.42 -11.19 27.32
N VAL A 288 -0.80 -9.92 27.37
CA VAL A 288 -1.23 -9.15 26.19
C VAL A 288 -0.07 -8.98 25.21
N ALA A 289 1.13 -8.62 25.68
CA ALA A 289 2.32 -8.48 24.84
C ALA A 289 2.70 -9.81 24.16
N ALA A 290 2.67 -10.93 24.89
CA ALA A 290 2.94 -12.25 24.33
C ALA A 290 1.91 -12.64 23.25
N LYS A 291 0.62 -12.31 23.45
CA LYS A 291 -0.44 -12.54 22.45
C LYS A 291 -0.25 -11.69 21.19
N ALA A 292 0.17 -10.43 21.34
CA ALA A 292 0.46 -9.55 20.21
C ALA A 292 1.68 -10.03 19.39
N ALA A 293 2.76 -10.43 20.05
CA ALA A 293 3.95 -10.99 19.40
C ALA A 293 3.65 -12.28 18.61
N LYS A 294 2.80 -13.16 19.17
CA LYS A 294 2.35 -14.38 18.49
C LYS A 294 1.46 -14.09 17.27
N SER A 295 0.71 -12.99 17.29
CA SER A 295 -0.09 -12.54 16.15
C SER A 295 0.76 -11.93 15.02
N GLN A 296 1.84 -11.22 15.37
CA GLN A 296 2.77 -10.65 14.37
C GLN A 296 3.59 -11.73 13.66
N LYS A 297 3.96 -12.82 14.34
CA LYS A 297 4.63 -13.98 13.72
C LYS A 297 3.74 -14.82 12.80
N LYS A 298 2.41 -14.64 12.85
CA LYS A 298 1.43 -15.37 12.04
C LYS A 298 1.00 -14.61 10.77
N ARG A 299 1.42 -13.36 10.61
CA ARG A 299 1.25 -12.56 9.40
C ARG A 299 2.56 -12.55 8.63
#